data_AF-A0A8S1ENX4-F1
#
_entry.id   AF-A0A8S1ENX4-F1
#
_cell.length_a   1.000
_cell.length_b   1.000
_cell.length_c   1.000
_cell.angle_alpha   90.00
_cell.angle_beta   90.00
_cell.angle_gamma   90.00
#
_symmetry.space_group_name_H-M   'P 1'
#
loop_
_entity.id
_entity.type
_entity.pdbx_description
1 polymer ?
#
loop_
_entity_poly.entity_id
_entity_poly.type
_entity_poly.pdbx_seq_one_letter_code
_entity_poly.pdbx_strand_id
1 'polypeptide(L)'
;MVLRALEFSDCISDSPWFRQNLHDHEVALDEAYKNIKIIENQCRELITCTKKLSAAQRSFAKSLTEFRIETVGTNQTDDERFIATCLKEFAKMINQVEDERMKIVNQAEENYLEPLKRFRTEAIGKSLSEEKRKYEKESSKFYSSLEKHLHLSTLRKKTQEFKDADVQLATQQKSFFQASLQYVAEIQSVQERMKFEFVETLSSYVYSWLSFYHVGNVIHQDFKPFLDNVQTKVQKTKDNYNATISEAEELKRKMLESHTKSTGDRRPMPTIKQGYVYMQEKSKIPKTIGRDVLGKWTKYYCVYSKETRIFTMVSANSATKTDMKSAVAQTVTFRLKSCQKRQADTIDKRFCFDVYVEEKNDVMTMQALSEEDLNEWIDTMDTSKPSVFTSSANPSYSTYQQSEYFFFKIDIT
;
A
#
# COMPACT_ATOMS: atom_id res chain seq x y z
N MET A 1 -25.49 11.32 -43.92
CA MET A 1 -25.75 11.67 -45.34
C MET A 1 -25.37 10.46 -46.18
N VAL A 2 -26.14 10.09 -47.19
CA VAL A 2 -25.81 9.01 -48.13
C VAL A 2 -25.29 9.66 -49.40
N LEU A 3 -24.05 9.36 -49.78
CA LEU A 3 -23.45 9.87 -51.02
C LEU A 3 -23.99 9.12 -52.23
N ARG A 4 -24.12 9.81 -53.36
CA ARG A 4 -24.51 9.18 -54.62
C ARG A 4 -23.31 8.42 -55.20
N ALA A 5 -23.53 7.20 -55.69
CA ALA A 5 -22.46 6.41 -56.29
C ALA A 5 -21.71 7.15 -57.40
N LEU A 6 -20.40 6.94 -57.47
CA LEU A 6 -19.55 7.45 -58.55
C LEU A 6 -19.58 6.47 -59.73
N GLU A 7 -20.37 6.73 -60.76
CA GLU A 7 -20.40 5.84 -61.92
C GLU A 7 -19.18 6.06 -62.82
N PHE A 8 -18.56 4.98 -63.31
CA PHE A 8 -17.43 5.09 -64.24
C PHE A 8 -17.82 5.77 -65.56
N SER A 9 -19.08 5.63 -65.99
CA SER A 9 -19.60 6.35 -67.16
C SER A 9 -19.53 7.87 -66.97
N ASP A 10 -19.80 8.34 -65.75
CA ASP A 10 -19.87 9.77 -65.44
C ASP A 10 -18.46 10.40 -65.44
N CYS A 11 -17.42 9.60 -65.16
CA CYS A 11 -16.01 10.00 -65.25
C CYS A 11 -15.63 10.45 -66.67
N ILE A 12 -16.14 9.75 -67.69
CA ILE A 12 -15.85 10.05 -69.10
C ILE A 12 -16.65 11.27 -69.55
N SER A 13 -17.88 11.42 -69.05
CA SER A 13 -18.72 12.59 -69.34
C SER A 13 -18.16 13.88 -68.75
N ASP A 14 -17.41 13.77 -67.64
CA ASP A 14 -16.77 14.87 -66.93
C ASP A 14 -17.70 16.05 -66.62
N SER A 15 -18.97 15.75 -66.33
CA SER A 15 -19.98 16.78 -66.12
C SER A 15 -19.74 17.57 -64.81
N PRO A 16 -20.23 18.82 -64.70
CA PRO A 16 -20.19 19.56 -63.44
C PRO A 16 -20.87 18.82 -62.29
N TRP A 17 -21.92 18.04 -62.57
CA TRP A 17 -22.61 17.21 -61.60
C TRP A 17 -21.74 16.06 -61.08
N PHE A 18 -21.00 15.41 -61.97
CA PHE A 18 -20.01 14.40 -61.59
C PHE A 18 -18.90 15.02 -60.73
N ARG A 19 -18.38 16.20 -61.10
CA ARG A 19 -17.35 16.92 -60.34
C ARG A 19 -17.81 17.27 -58.94
N GLN A 20 -19.04 17.74 -58.78
CA GLN A 20 -19.63 18.00 -57.46
C GLN A 20 -19.75 16.70 -56.65
N ASN A 21 -20.25 15.62 -57.25
CA ASN A 21 -20.37 14.34 -56.54
C ASN A 21 -18.99 13.79 -56.12
N LEU A 22 -17.99 13.85 -57.00
CA LEU A 22 -16.61 13.48 -56.67
C LEU A 22 -16.08 14.31 -55.50
N HIS A 23 -16.33 15.62 -55.51
CA HIS A 23 -15.94 16.50 -54.41
C HIS A 23 -16.60 16.10 -53.08
N ASP A 24 -17.88 15.76 -53.09
CA ASP A 24 -18.58 15.33 -51.87
C ASP A 24 -17.96 14.03 -51.30
N HIS A 25 -17.50 13.11 -52.16
CA HIS A 25 -16.74 11.93 -51.75
C HIS A 25 -15.36 12.27 -51.18
N GLU A 26 -14.64 13.23 -51.78
CA GLU A 26 -13.35 13.71 -51.25
C GLU A 26 -13.50 14.31 -49.86
N VAL A 27 -14.53 15.14 -49.65
CA VAL A 27 -14.83 15.75 -48.35
C VAL A 27 -15.13 14.68 -47.30
N ALA A 28 -15.95 13.69 -47.64
CA ALA A 28 -16.25 12.60 -46.71
C ALA A 28 -15.01 11.78 -46.32
N LEU A 29 -14.09 11.54 -47.26
CA LEU A 29 -12.82 10.86 -46.96
C LEU A 29 -11.87 11.73 -46.14
N ASP A 30 -11.83 13.05 -46.37
CA ASP A 30 -11.03 13.97 -45.55
C ASP A 30 -11.56 14.05 -44.10
N GLU A 31 -12.88 14.04 -43.91
CA GLU A 31 -13.49 13.91 -42.59
C GLU A 31 -13.15 12.56 -41.93
N ALA A 32 -13.23 11.45 -42.68
CA ALA A 32 -12.83 10.13 -42.17
C ALA A 32 -11.35 10.13 -41.75
N TYR A 33 -10.45 10.73 -42.54
CA TYR A 33 -9.04 10.88 -42.20
C TYR A 33 -8.85 11.57 -40.84
N LYS A 34 -9.55 12.68 -40.62
CA LYS A 34 -9.50 13.46 -39.36
C LYS A 34 -10.08 12.67 -38.20
N ASN A 35 -11.21 12.00 -38.39
CA ASN A 35 -11.87 11.22 -37.35
C ASN A 35 -11.02 10.02 -36.90
N ILE A 36 -10.40 9.30 -37.84
CA ILE A 36 -9.49 8.19 -37.52
C ILE A 36 -8.29 8.70 -36.71
N LYS A 37 -7.76 9.89 -37.05
CA LYS A 37 -6.70 10.53 -36.23
C LYS A 37 -7.12 10.81 -34.80
N ILE A 38 -8.35 11.25 -34.57
CA ILE A 38 -8.87 11.46 -33.23
C ILE A 38 -8.94 10.13 -32.47
N ILE A 39 -9.43 9.07 -33.11
CA ILE A 39 -9.49 7.72 -32.53
C ILE A 39 -8.09 7.19 -32.18
N GLU A 40 -7.10 7.34 -33.07
CA GLU A 40 -5.70 7.00 -32.78
C GLU A 40 -5.18 7.72 -31.54
N ASN A 41 -5.44 9.03 -31.42
CA ASN A 41 -5.01 9.83 -30.28
C ASN A 41 -5.67 9.35 -28.98
N GLN A 42 -6.97 9.09 -29.00
CA GLN A 42 -7.71 8.58 -27.84
C GLN A 42 -7.22 7.20 -27.42
N CYS A 43 -6.96 6.30 -28.37
CA CYS A 43 -6.38 4.98 -28.09
C CYS A 43 -4.98 5.10 -27.45
N ARG A 44 -4.14 6.03 -27.93
CA ARG A 44 -2.82 6.31 -27.32
C ARG A 44 -2.94 6.86 -25.91
N GLU A 45 -3.94 7.70 -25.63
CA GLU A 45 -4.23 8.19 -24.28
C GLU A 45 -4.68 7.05 -23.35
N LEU A 46 -5.58 6.18 -23.82
CA LEU A 46 -6.01 4.99 -23.07
C LEU A 46 -4.83 4.08 -22.70
N ILE A 47 -3.94 3.79 -23.66
CA ILE A 47 -2.70 3.04 -23.41
C ILE A 47 -1.86 3.71 -22.32
N THR A 48 -1.68 5.03 -22.41
CA THR A 48 -0.89 5.80 -21.44
C THR A 48 -1.50 5.74 -20.04
N CYS A 49 -2.80 5.97 -19.92
CA CYS A 49 -3.52 5.89 -18.64
C CYS A 49 -3.48 4.48 -18.05
N THR A 50 -3.61 3.46 -18.89
CA THR A 50 -3.54 2.05 -18.46
C THR A 50 -2.15 1.69 -17.93
N LYS A 51 -1.07 2.18 -18.55
CA LYS A 51 0.30 2.02 -18.03
C LYS A 51 0.48 2.68 -16.65
N LYS A 52 -0.10 3.88 -16.46
CA LYS A 52 -0.07 4.57 -15.16
C LYS A 52 -0.83 3.79 -14.09
N LEU A 53 -2.02 3.27 -14.41
CA LEU A 53 -2.78 2.40 -13.51
C LEU A 53 -1.95 1.18 -13.11
N SER A 54 -1.31 0.51 -14.08
CA SER A 54 -0.50 -0.68 -13.80
C SER A 54 0.68 -0.39 -12.89
N ALA A 55 1.38 0.71 -13.14
CA ALA A 55 2.46 1.16 -12.27
C ALA A 55 1.99 1.41 -10.82
N ALA A 56 0.83 2.07 -10.67
CA ALA A 56 0.25 2.34 -9.35
C ALA A 56 -0.14 1.04 -8.61
N GLN A 57 -0.80 0.10 -9.30
CA GLN A 57 -1.18 -1.18 -8.71
C GLN A 57 0.04 -2.01 -8.30
N ARG A 58 1.10 -2.04 -9.11
CA ARG A 58 2.35 -2.74 -8.77
C ARG A 58 3.06 -2.08 -7.59
N SER A 59 3.07 -0.76 -7.51
CA SER A 59 3.62 -0.04 -6.35
C SER A 59 2.86 -0.38 -5.07
N PHE A 60 1.53 -0.46 -5.14
CA PHE A 60 0.70 -0.87 -4.01
C PHE A 60 1.00 -2.33 -3.60
N ALA A 61 1.06 -3.25 -4.55
CA ALA A 61 1.44 -4.65 -4.31
C ALA A 61 2.84 -4.78 -3.65
N LYS A 62 3.80 -3.93 -4.07
CA LYS A 62 5.11 -3.86 -3.43
C LYS A 62 5.01 -3.46 -1.97
N SER A 63 4.25 -2.41 -1.64
CA SER A 63 4.04 -1.98 -0.25
C SER A 63 3.40 -3.08 0.61
N LEU A 64 2.44 -3.85 0.06
CA LEU A 64 1.88 -5.01 0.76
C LEU A 64 2.95 -6.08 1.05
N THR A 65 3.84 -6.34 0.10
CA THR A 65 4.91 -7.34 0.24
C THR A 65 5.97 -6.94 1.28
N GLU A 66 6.28 -5.65 1.34
CA GLU A 66 7.31 -5.08 2.22
C GLU A 66 6.79 -4.79 3.64
N PHE A 67 5.47 -4.79 3.85
CA PHE A 67 4.87 -4.51 5.15
C PHE A 67 5.31 -5.52 6.21
N ARG A 68 5.78 -5.02 7.35
CA ARG A 68 6.18 -5.81 8.52
C ARG A 68 5.45 -5.29 9.75
N ILE A 69 4.88 -6.22 10.51
CA ILE A 69 4.29 -5.95 11.82
C ILE A 69 5.36 -6.20 12.88
N GLU A 70 5.63 -5.20 13.72
CA GLU A 70 6.40 -5.41 14.95
C GLU A 70 5.51 -6.12 15.97
N THR A 71 5.95 -7.28 16.42
CA THR A 71 5.19 -8.19 17.28
C THR A 71 5.75 -8.18 18.70
N VAL A 72 4.88 -8.30 19.70
CA VAL A 72 5.29 -8.34 21.11
C VAL A 72 5.66 -9.78 21.50
N GLY A 73 6.85 -9.97 22.06
CA GLY A 73 7.35 -11.28 22.51
C GLY A 73 8.59 -11.73 21.76
N THR A 74 9.08 -12.94 22.08
CA THR A 74 10.31 -13.48 21.48
C THR A 74 10.08 -14.17 20.15
N ASN A 75 8.83 -14.57 19.85
CA ASN A 75 8.44 -15.27 18.62
C ASN A 75 7.11 -14.75 18.08
N GLN A 76 6.95 -14.78 16.75
CA GLN A 76 5.68 -14.47 16.08
C GLN A 76 4.66 -15.60 16.25
N THR A 77 3.42 -15.22 16.54
CA THR A 77 2.23 -16.08 16.56
C THR A 77 1.82 -16.54 15.16
N ASP A 78 1.00 -17.59 15.09
CA ASP A 78 0.47 -18.08 13.82
C ASP A 78 -0.40 -17.05 13.10
N ASP A 79 -1.14 -16.23 13.85
CA ASP A 79 -1.99 -15.17 13.30
C ASP A 79 -1.13 -14.05 12.68
N GLU A 80 -0.05 -13.64 13.34
CA GLU A 80 0.89 -12.64 12.81
C GLU A 80 1.60 -13.12 11.55
N ARG A 81 2.04 -14.38 11.52
CA ARG A 81 2.59 -15.02 10.31
C ARG A 81 1.56 -15.08 9.20
N PHE A 82 0.30 -15.40 9.55
CA PHE A 82 -0.78 -15.47 8.60
C PHE A 82 -1.10 -14.10 7.97
N ILE A 83 -1.05 -13.01 8.73
CA ILE A 83 -1.22 -11.65 8.19
C ILE A 83 -0.14 -11.36 7.14
N ALA A 84 1.12 -11.64 7.44
CA ALA A 84 2.21 -11.45 6.48
C ALA A 84 2.02 -12.28 5.20
N THR A 85 1.53 -13.52 5.33
CA THR A 85 1.16 -14.36 4.18
C THR A 85 0.02 -13.76 3.38
N CYS A 86 -1.03 -13.22 4.04
CA CYS A 86 -2.17 -12.58 3.36
C CYS A 86 -1.73 -11.43 2.47
N LEU A 87 -0.90 -10.53 2.99
CA LEU A 87 -0.45 -9.36 2.24
C LEU A 87 0.39 -9.76 1.02
N LYS A 88 1.23 -10.79 1.16
CA LYS A 88 2.02 -11.34 0.05
C LYS A 88 1.14 -11.99 -1.02
N GLU A 89 0.13 -12.76 -0.64
CA GLU A 89 -0.78 -13.39 -1.60
C GLU A 89 -1.68 -12.35 -2.30
N PHE A 90 -2.14 -11.30 -1.60
CA PHE A 90 -2.82 -10.17 -2.23
C PHE A 90 -1.92 -9.46 -3.25
N ALA A 91 -0.67 -9.17 -2.88
CA ALA A 91 0.30 -8.58 -3.79
C ALA A 91 0.54 -9.44 -5.03
N LYS A 92 0.65 -10.75 -4.84
CA LYS A 92 0.85 -11.72 -5.93
C LYS A 92 -0.34 -11.72 -6.91
N MET A 93 -1.57 -11.77 -6.39
CA MET A 93 -2.76 -11.74 -7.24
C MET A 93 -2.86 -10.43 -8.04
N ILE A 94 -2.59 -9.28 -7.41
CA ILE A 94 -2.55 -7.99 -8.10
C ILE A 94 -1.51 -8.00 -9.23
N ASN A 95 -0.29 -8.49 -8.96
CA ASN A 95 0.75 -8.57 -9.98
C ASN A 95 0.36 -9.48 -11.15
N GLN A 96 -0.30 -10.62 -10.89
CA GLN A 96 -0.79 -11.51 -11.95
C GLN A 96 -1.79 -10.82 -12.89
N VAL A 97 -2.77 -10.12 -12.32
CA VAL A 97 -3.74 -9.33 -13.13
C VAL A 97 -3.02 -8.28 -13.97
N GLU A 98 -2.02 -7.61 -13.38
CA GLU A 98 -1.27 -6.57 -14.07
C GLU A 98 -0.28 -7.10 -15.11
N ASP A 99 0.21 -8.33 -14.99
CA ASP A 99 0.99 -9.00 -16.02
C ASP A 99 0.13 -9.23 -17.27
N GLU A 100 -1.10 -9.75 -17.09
CA GLU A 100 -2.04 -9.96 -18.19
C GLU A 100 -2.51 -8.65 -18.84
N ARG A 101 -2.76 -7.60 -18.03
CA ARG A 101 -3.08 -6.27 -18.55
C ARG A 101 -1.97 -5.74 -19.45
N MET A 102 -0.72 -5.89 -19.02
CA MET A 102 0.43 -5.34 -19.73
C MET A 102 0.73 -6.08 -21.03
N LYS A 103 0.38 -7.36 -21.18
CA LYS A 103 0.49 -8.07 -22.48
C LYS A 103 -0.31 -7.36 -23.57
N ILE A 104 -1.56 -7.02 -23.28
CA ILE A 104 -2.45 -6.36 -24.26
C ILE A 104 -1.99 -4.94 -24.53
N VAL A 105 -1.62 -4.20 -23.48
CA VAL A 105 -1.14 -2.82 -23.60
C VAL A 105 0.15 -2.74 -24.41
N ASN A 106 1.07 -3.69 -24.25
CA ASN A 106 2.34 -3.72 -24.98
C ASN A 106 2.15 -4.05 -26.47
N GLN A 107 1.14 -4.86 -26.79
CA GLN A 107 0.80 -5.22 -28.17
C GLN A 107 -0.08 -4.17 -28.86
N ALA A 108 -0.66 -3.23 -28.12
CA ALA A 108 -1.70 -2.35 -28.64
C ALA A 108 -1.20 -1.35 -29.70
N GLU A 109 0.06 -0.90 -29.59
CA GLU A 109 0.65 0.01 -30.58
C GLU A 109 0.78 -0.70 -31.95
N GLU A 110 1.33 -1.91 -31.95
CA GLU A 110 1.60 -2.67 -33.17
C GLU A 110 0.34 -3.25 -33.79
N ASN A 111 -0.56 -3.82 -32.97
CA ASN A 111 -1.71 -4.57 -33.48
C ASN A 111 -2.94 -3.71 -33.77
N TYR A 112 -3.01 -2.47 -33.25
CA TYR A 112 -4.19 -1.61 -33.42
C TYR A 112 -3.84 -0.21 -33.90
N LEU A 113 -2.91 0.50 -33.26
CA LEU A 113 -2.58 1.88 -33.65
C LEU A 113 -1.89 1.96 -35.02
N GLU A 114 -0.89 1.12 -35.28
CA GLU A 114 -0.19 1.13 -36.56
C GLU A 114 -1.09 0.74 -37.74
N PRO A 115 -1.97 -0.28 -37.67
CA PRO A 115 -2.96 -0.54 -38.71
C PRO A 115 -3.93 0.62 -38.96
N LEU A 116 -4.47 1.26 -37.91
CA LEU A 116 -5.33 2.44 -38.05
C LEU A 116 -4.61 3.60 -38.74
N LYS A 117 -3.38 3.88 -38.28
CA LYS A 117 -2.52 4.93 -38.85
C LYS A 117 -2.18 4.64 -40.30
N ARG A 118 -1.81 3.39 -40.62
CA ARG A 118 -1.50 2.95 -41.99
C ARG A 118 -2.70 3.14 -42.89
N PHE A 119 -3.89 2.69 -42.48
CA PHE A 119 -5.11 2.89 -43.24
C PHE A 119 -5.37 4.38 -43.50
N ARG A 120 -5.26 5.22 -42.46
CA ARG A 120 -5.42 6.67 -42.57
C ARG A 120 -4.42 7.29 -43.55
N THR A 121 -3.12 7.03 -43.40
CA THR A 121 -2.09 7.73 -44.19
C THR A 121 -1.86 7.13 -45.56
N GLU A 122 -1.88 5.80 -45.67
CA GLU A 122 -1.54 5.10 -46.91
C GLU A 122 -2.74 4.79 -47.79
N ALA A 123 -3.93 4.51 -47.22
CA ALA A 123 -5.12 4.32 -48.04
C ALA A 123 -5.80 5.66 -48.33
N ILE A 124 -6.29 6.34 -47.30
CA ILE A 124 -7.02 7.62 -47.48
C ILE A 124 -6.06 8.73 -47.92
N GLY A 125 -4.96 8.92 -47.19
CA GLY A 125 -4.02 10.02 -47.43
C GLY A 125 -3.41 10.01 -48.83
N LYS A 126 -2.94 8.85 -49.32
CA LYS A 126 -2.37 8.75 -50.68
C LYS A 126 -3.42 8.93 -51.77
N SER A 127 -4.64 8.41 -51.58
CA SER A 127 -5.74 8.60 -52.54
C SER A 127 -6.06 10.10 -52.71
N LEU A 128 -6.26 10.82 -51.59
CA LEU A 128 -6.57 12.26 -51.60
C LEU A 128 -5.40 13.18 -51.96
N SER A 129 -4.18 12.68 -52.06
CA SER A 129 -3.00 13.49 -52.39
C SER A 129 -2.32 13.06 -53.69
N GLU A 130 -1.72 11.88 -53.73
CA GLU A 130 -0.95 11.40 -54.87
C GLU A 130 -1.82 11.09 -56.09
N GLU A 131 -2.89 10.32 -55.91
CA GLU A 131 -3.79 9.93 -57.00
C GLU A 131 -4.62 11.13 -57.48
N LYS A 132 -5.14 11.93 -56.55
CA LYS A 132 -5.78 13.22 -56.87
C LYS A 132 -4.88 14.13 -57.71
N ARG A 133 -3.61 14.29 -57.33
CA ARG A 133 -2.65 15.11 -58.08
C ARG A 133 -2.41 14.58 -59.51
N LYS A 134 -2.36 13.25 -59.69
CA LYS A 134 -2.24 12.66 -61.04
C LYS A 134 -3.47 12.99 -61.88
N TYR A 135 -4.66 12.83 -61.31
CA TYR A 135 -5.92 13.18 -61.96
C TYR A 135 -5.99 14.67 -62.34
N GLU A 136 -5.68 15.57 -61.43
CA GLU A 136 -5.69 17.03 -61.68
C GLU A 136 -4.67 17.44 -62.74
N LYS A 137 -3.50 16.79 -62.74
CA LYS A 137 -2.44 17.03 -63.75
C LYS A 137 -2.90 16.65 -65.15
N GLU A 138 -3.45 15.44 -65.33
CA GLU A 138 -3.94 15.01 -66.64
C GLU A 138 -5.19 15.78 -67.06
N SER A 139 -6.07 16.16 -66.12
CA SER A 139 -7.19 17.09 -66.36
C SER A 139 -6.70 18.42 -66.95
N SER A 140 -5.72 19.04 -66.29
CA SER A 140 -5.16 20.34 -66.71
C SER A 140 -4.51 20.28 -68.10
N LYS A 141 -3.77 19.19 -68.40
CA LYS A 141 -3.18 18.98 -69.72
C LYS A 141 -4.24 18.82 -70.80
N PHE A 142 -5.29 18.04 -70.53
CA PHE A 142 -6.38 17.83 -71.46
C PHE A 142 -7.09 19.16 -71.80
N TYR A 143 -7.52 19.92 -70.79
CA TYR A 143 -8.17 21.22 -71.04
C TYR A 143 -7.26 22.21 -71.75
N SER A 144 -5.98 22.27 -71.39
CA SER A 144 -5.01 23.12 -72.12
C SER A 144 -4.85 22.70 -73.57
N SER A 145 -4.84 21.39 -73.86
CA SER A 145 -4.78 20.87 -75.22
C SER A 145 -6.06 21.14 -76.00
N LEU A 146 -7.22 21.05 -75.35
CA LEU A 146 -8.54 21.33 -75.93
C LEU A 146 -8.65 22.81 -76.32
N GLU A 147 -8.29 23.72 -75.42
CA GLU A 147 -8.26 25.16 -75.71
C GLU A 147 -7.36 25.47 -76.92
N LYS A 148 -6.13 24.94 -76.94
CA LYS A 148 -5.22 25.13 -78.08
C LYS A 148 -5.79 24.59 -79.39
N HIS A 149 -6.43 23.43 -79.34
CA HIS A 149 -7.06 22.79 -80.50
C HIS A 149 -8.20 23.66 -81.06
N LEU A 150 -9.07 24.17 -80.19
CA LEU A 150 -10.21 25.02 -80.58
C LEU A 150 -9.79 26.40 -81.11
N HIS A 151 -8.60 26.90 -80.72
CA HIS A 151 -8.06 28.18 -81.20
C HIS A 151 -7.33 28.10 -82.54
N LEU A 152 -7.28 26.94 -83.19
CA LEU A 152 -6.64 26.78 -84.50
C LEU A 152 -7.40 27.55 -85.60
N SER A 153 -6.67 28.35 -86.37
CA SER A 153 -7.27 29.20 -87.41
C SER A 153 -7.55 28.42 -88.70
N THR A 154 -8.82 28.38 -89.11
CA THR A 154 -9.28 27.76 -90.36
C THR A 154 -8.74 28.45 -91.63
N LEU A 155 -8.31 29.71 -91.52
CA LEU A 155 -7.83 30.52 -92.64
C LEU A 155 -6.44 30.10 -93.15
N ARG A 156 -5.66 29.36 -92.35
CA ARG A 156 -4.26 29.03 -92.70
C ARG A 156 -4.10 27.80 -93.60
N LYS A 157 -5.17 27.08 -93.99
CA LYS A 157 -5.16 25.86 -94.84
C LYS A 157 -4.01 24.88 -94.52
N LYS A 158 -3.79 24.59 -93.23
CA LYS A 158 -2.73 23.67 -92.78
C LYS A 158 -3.30 22.31 -92.38
N THR A 159 -3.65 21.49 -93.37
CA THR A 159 -4.27 20.17 -93.16
C THR A 159 -3.44 19.24 -92.26
N GLN A 160 -2.11 19.30 -92.31
CA GLN A 160 -1.25 18.48 -91.44
C GLN A 160 -1.27 18.97 -89.99
N GLU A 161 -1.25 20.28 -89.75
CA GLU A 161 -1.30 20.87 -88.41
C GLU A 161 -2.61 20.51 -87.68
N PHE A 162 -3.74 20.48 -88.41
CA PHE A 162 -5.01 20.01 -87.86
C PHE A 162 -4.98 18.53 -87.49
N LYS A 163 -4.44 17.67 -88.36
CA LYS A 163 -4.31 16.23 -88.05
C LYS A 163 -3.42 15.98 -86.84
N ASP A 164 -2.30 16.70 -86.73
CA ASP A 164 -1.38 16.56 -85.60
C ASP A 164 -2.04 17.02 -84.29
N ALA A 165 -2.81 18.11 -84.33
CA ALA A 165 -3.58 18.60 -83.20
C ALA A 165 -4.70 17.63 -82.78
N ASP A 166 -5.41 17.01 -83.73
CA ASP A 166 -6.44 15.99 -83.46
C ASP A 166 -5.83 14.78 -82.73
N VAL A 167 -4.68 14.28 -83.20
CA VAL A 167 -3.96 13.15 -82.57
C VAL A 167 -3.47 13.53 -81.16
N GLN A 168 -2.96 14.75 -81.00
CA GLN A 168 -2.53 15.24 -79.69
C GLN A 168 -3.70 15.34 -78.72
N LEU A 169 -4.84 15.91 -79.13
CA LEU A 169 -6.04 16.04 -78.31
C LEU A 169 -6.58 14.67 -77.90
N ALA A 170 -6.71 13.74 -78.85
CA ALA A 170 -7.16 12.37 -78.58
C ALA A 170 -6.24 11.65 -77.58
N THR A 171 -4.92 11.87 -77.68
CA THR A 171 -3.94 11.31 -76.74
C THR A 171 -4.13 11.88 -75.33
N GLN A 172 -4.25 13.21 -75.19
CA GLN A 172 -4.47 13.84 -73.88
C GLN A 172 -5.83 13.47 -73.27
N GLN A 173 -6.88 13.35 -74.10
CA GLN A 173 -8.20 12.92 -73.67
C GLN A 173 -8.16 11.49 -73.10
N LYS A 174 -7.47 10.58 -73.78
CA LYS A 174 -7.27 9.21 -73.30
C LYS A 174 -6.54 9.18 -71.95
N SER A 175 -5.46 9.95 -71.82
CA SER A 175 -4.71 10.06 -70.55
C SER A 175 -5.57 10.63 -69.41
N PHE A 176 -6.37 11.65 -69.70
CA PHE A 176 -7.33 12.22 -68.74
C PHE A 176 -8.37 11.18 -68.30
N PHE A 177 -9.02 10.48 -69.23
CA PHE A 177 -10.01 9.45 -68.90
C PHE A 177 -9.42 8.32 -68.07
N GLN A 178 -8.20 7.85 -68.41
CA GLN A 178 -7.51 6.83 -67.62
C GLN A 178 -7.26 7.31 -66.18
N ALA A 179 -6.78 8.54 -66.01
CA ALA A 179 -6.53 9.10 -64.69
C ALA A 179 -7.83 9.33 -63.89
N SER A 180 -8.91 9.76 -64.56
CA SER A 180 -10.22 9.95 -63.92
C SER A 180 -10.82 8.64 -63.44
N LEU A 181 -10.79 7.60 -64.28
CA LEU A 181 -11.29 6.27 -63.94
C LEU A 181 -10.47 5.66 -62.79
N GLN A 182 -9.14 5.77 -62.85
CA GLN A 182 -8.28 5.29 -61.77
C GLN A 182 -8.58 6.01 -60.46
N TYR A 183 -8.70 7.34 -60.48
CA TYR A 183 -8.93 8.10 -59.26
C TYR A 183 -10.28 7.74 -58.62
N VAL A 184 -11.35 7.62 -59.41
CA VAL A 184 -12.66 7.16 -58.91
C VAL A 184 -12.59 5.73 -58.36
N ALA A 185 -11.87 4.82 -59.04
CA ALA A 185 -11.68 3.46 -58.55
C ALA A 185 -10.96 3.43 -57.20
N GLU A 186 -9.95 4.28 -57.00
CA GLU A 186 -9.24 4.40 -55.72
C GLU A 186 -10.14 4.98 -54.61
N ILE A 187 -10.93 6.00 -54.90
CA ILE A 187 -11.91 6.56 -53.94
C ILE A 187 -12.90 5.50 -53.50
N GLN A 188 -13.50 4.76 -54.45
CA GLN A 188 -14.42 3.67 -54.15
C GLN A 188 -13.74 2.55 -53.37
N SER A 189 -12.53 2.15 -53.76
CA SER A 189 -11.74 1.11 -53.09
C SER A 189 -11.49 1.47 -51.62
N VAL A 190 -11.06 2.70 -51.32
CA VAL A 190 -10.86 3.17 -49.94
C VAL A 190 -12.16 3.14 -49.15
N GLN A 191 -13.28 3.56 -49.75
CA GLN A 191 -14.60 3.54 -49.10
C GLN A 191 -15.08 2.11 -48.78
N GLU A 192 -14.86 1.15 -49.68
CA GLU A 192 -15.18 -0.27 -49.42
C GLU A 192 -14.25 -0.87 -48.36
N ARG A 193 -12.93 -0.62 -48.45
CA ARG A 193 -11.95 -1.08 -47.47
C ARG A 193 -12.22 -0.55 -46.07
N MET A 194 -12.71 0.68 -45.95
CA MET A 194 -13.10 1.26 -44.67
C MET A 194 -14.21 0.46 -43.97
N LYS A 195 -15.08 -0.23 -44.72
CA LYS A 195 -16.17 -1.03 -44.12
C LYS A 195 -15.67 -2.31 -43.44
N PHE A 196 -14.50 -2.82 -43.82
CA PHE A 196 -13.94 -4.04 -43.24
C PHE A 196 -12.60 -3.81 -42.52
N GLU A 197 -11.56 -3.24 -43.14
CA GLU A 197 -10.23 -3.15 -42.49
C GLU A 197 -10.25 -2.31 -41.21
N PHE A 198 -10.93 -1.17 -41.25
CA PHE A 198 -11.08 -0.30 -40.08
C PHE A 198 -11.94 -0.95 -39.00
N VAL A 199 -13.04 -1.59 -39.39
CA VAL A 199 -13.97 -2.27 -38.46
C VAL A 199 -13.32 -3.49 -37.82
N GLU A 200 -12.56 -4.29 -38.57
CA GLU A 200 -11.82 -5.45 -38.09
C GLU A 200 -10.76 -5.03 -37.06
N THR A 201 -9.99 -3.97 -37.35
CA THR A 201 -8.97 -3.46 -36.44
C THR A 201 -9.58 -3.03 -35.09
N LEU A 202 -10.68 -2.26 -35.13
CA LEU A 202 -11.36 -1.81 -33.91
C LEU A 202 -12.03 -2.97 -33.16
N SER A 203 -12.66 -3.89 -33.87
CA SER A 203 -13.30 -5.06 -33.26
C SER A 203 -12.25 -5.93 -32.56
N SER A 204 -11.11 -6.17 -33.19
CA SER A 204 -9.98 -6.90 -32.60
C SER A 204 -9.47 -6.22 -31.31
N TYR A 205 -9.40 -4.89 -31.31
CA TYR A 205 -9.04 -4.14 -30.10
C TYR A 205 -10.05 -4.36 -28.96
N VAL A 206 -11.35 -4.29 -29.25
CA VAL A 206 -12.40 -4.56 -28.25
C VAL A 206 -12.34 -6.00 -27.75
N TYR A 207 -12.15 -6.99 -28.62
CA TYR A 207 -12.00 -8.40 -28.24
C TYR A 207 -10.79 -8.65 -27.34
N SER A 208 -9.71 -7.87 -27.49
CA SER A 208 -8.55 -7.95 -26.59
C SER A 208 -8.93 -7.57 -25.15
N TRP A 209 -9.77 -6.54 -24.97
CA TRP A 209 -10.26 -6.14 -23.65
C TRP A 209 -11.19 -7.18 -23.05
N LEU A 210 -12.09 -7.76 -23.85
CA LEU A 210 -12.99 -8.80 -23.38
C LEU A 210 -12.20 -10.05 -22.95
N SER A 211 -11.17 -10.41 -23.71
CA SER A 211 -10.23 -11.49 -23.35
C SER A 211 -9.53 -11.18 -22.02
N PHE A 212 -9.05 -9.95 -21.82
CA PHE A 212 -8.47 -9.52 -20.53
C PHE A 212 -9.43 -9.72 -19.36
N TYR A 213 -10.66 -9.22 -19.48
CA TYR A 213 -11.64 -9.32 -18.41
C TYR A 213 -12.00 -10.76 -18.10
N HIS A 214 -12.08 -11.61 -19.12
CA HIS A 214 -12.27 -13.04 -18.92
C HIS A 214 -11.12 -13.66 -18.13
N VAL A 215 -9.86 -13.38 -18.51
CA VAL A 215 -8.68 -13.85 -17.77
C VAL A 215 -8.66 -13.33 -16.34
N GLY A 216 -9.01 -12.05 -16.13
CA GLY A 216 -9.14 -11.47 -14.79
C GLY A 216 -10.18 -12.19 -13.92
N ASN A 217 -11.30 -12.61 -14.51
CA ASN A 217 -12.29 -13.42 -13.81
C ASN A 217 -11.76 -14.82 -13.45
N VAL A 218 -11.00 -15.46 -14.35
CA VAL A 218 -10.35 -16.75 -14.05
C VAL A 218 -9.37 -16.61 -12.88
N ILE A 219 -8.50 -15.59 -12.90
CA ILE A 219 -7.58 -15.28 -11.79
C ILE A 219 -8.36 -15.07 -10.48
N HIS A 220 -9.48 -14.35 -10.53
CA HIS A 220 -10.33 -14.17 -9.35
C HIS A 220 -10.89 -15.49 -8.82
N GLN A 221 -11.40 -16.37 -9.71
CA GLN A 221 -11.94 -17.67 -9.32
C GLN A 221 -10.87 -18.55 -8.66
N ASP A 222 -9.65 -18.57 -9.21
CA ASP A 222 -8.52 -19.30 -8.64
C ASP A 222 -8.10 -18.74 -7.27
N PHE A 223 -8.23 -17.42 -7.07
CA PHE A 223 -7.88 -16.76 -5.81
C PHE A 223 -8.98 -16.83 -4.74
N LYS A 224 -10.23 -17.09 -5.14
CA LYS A 224 -11.39 -17.06 -4.24
C LYS A 224 -11.26 -17.99 -3.02
N PRO A 225 -10.80 -19.26 -3.13
CA PRO A 225 -10.65 -20.14 -1.98
C PRO A 225 -9.72 -19.55 -0.90
N PHE A 226 -8.68 -18.83 -1.32
CA PHE A 226 -7.79 -18.14 -0.39
C PHE A 226 -8.54 -17.02 0.36
N LEU A 227 -9.32 -16.19 -0.35
CA LEU A 227 -10.14 -15.14 0.25
C LEU A 227 -11.15 -15.67 1.27
N ASP A 228 -11.82 -16.79 0.94
CA ASP A 228 -12.79 -17.42 1.85
C ASP A 228 -12.10 -17.92 3.15
N ASN A 229 -10.89 -18.46 3.04
CA ASN A 229 -10.08 -18.85 4.20
C ASN A 229 -9.64 -17.63 5.03
N VAL A 230 -9.21 -16.54 4.38
CA VAL A 230 -8.89 -15.28 5.06
C VAL A 230 -10.10 -14.78 5.85
N GLN A 231 -11.29 -14.74 5.24
CA GLN A 231 -12.51 -14.31 5.91
C GLN A 231 -12.82 -15.15 7.15
N THR A 232 -12.69 -16.47 7.04
CA THR A 232 -12.91 -17.40 8.15
C THR A 232 -11.93 -17.16 9.30
N LYS A 233 -10.63 -17.00 8.99
CA LYS A 233 -9.60 -16.72 10.01
C LYS A 233 -9.80 -15.37 10.68
N VAL A 234 -10.12 -14.32 9.91
CA VAL A 234 -10.41 -12.99 10.45
C VAL A 234 -11.60 -13.03 11.41
N GLN A 235 -12.65 -13.79 11.08
CA GLN A 235 -13.80 -13.93 11.98
C GLN A 235 -13.38 -14.62 13.29
N LYS A 236 -12.61 -15.70 13.22
CA LYS A 236 -12.08 -16.39 14.40
C LYS A 236 -11.21 -15.46 15.28
N THR A 237 -10.34 -14.66 14.67
CA THR A 237 -9.51 -13.70 15.42
C THR A 237 -10.36 -12.63 16.13
N LYS A 238 -11.46 -12.18 15.51
CA LYS A 238 -12.41 -11.25 16.16
C LYS A 238 -13.11 -11.90 17.35
N ASP A 239 -13.57 -13.14 17.21
CA ASP A 239 -14.25 -13.86 18.28
C ASP A 239 -13.30 -14.10 19.46
N ASN A 240 -12.05 -14.48 19.18
CA ASN A 240 -10.99 -14.62 20.18
C ASN A 240 -10.74 -13.29 20.91
N TYR A 241 -10.61 -12.17 20.18
CA TYR A 241 -10.41 -10.86 20.78
C TYR A 241 -11.56 -10.48 21.75
N ASN A 242 -12.80 -10.71 21.34
CA ASN A 242 -13.98 -10.43 22.16
C ASN A 242 -14.01 -11.26 23.46
N ALA A 243 -13.60 -12.53 23.39
CA ALA A 243 -13.45 -13.37 24.57
C ALA A 243 -12.34 -12.85 25.49
N THR A 244 -11.14 -12.59 24.94
CA THR A 244 -9.98 -12.11 25.71
C THR A 244 -10.22 -10.76 26.38
N ILE A 245 -10.93 -9.82 25.74
CA ILE A 245 -11.22 -8.53 26.37
C ILE A 245 -12.20 -8.66 27.54
N SER A 246 -13.17 -9.58 27.45
CA SER A 246 -14.10 -9.85 28.55
C SER A 246 -13.36 -10.44 29.76
N GLU A 247 -12.44 -11.37 29.52
CA GLU A 247 -11.60 -11.95 30.57
C GLU A 247 -10.66 -10.91 31.19
N ALA A 248 -10.07 -10.05 30.35
CA ALA A 248 -9.18 -8.98 30.80
C ALA A 248 -9.90 -7.94 31.68
N GLU A 249 -11.11 -7.52 31.31
CA GLU A 249 -11.91 -6.60 32.14
C GLU A 249 -12.33 -7.24 33.48
N GLU A 250 -12.70 -8.52 33.47
CA GLU A 250 -13.01 -9.23 34.72
C GLU A 250 -11.79 -9.38 35.62
N LEU A 251 -10.62 -9.69 35.05
CA LEU A 251 -9.36 -9.76 35.80
C LEU A 251 -9.00 -8.39 36.39
N LYS A 252 -9.11 -7.32 35.60
CA LYS A 252 -8.87 -5.94 36.04
C LYS A 252 -9.80 -5.56 37.20
N ARG A 253 -11.09 -5.89 37.11
CA ARG A 253 -12.07 -5.67 38.18
C ARG A 253 -11.68 -6.43 39.46
N LYS A 254 -11.38 -7.73 39.35
CA LYS A 254 -10.94 -8.55 40.50
C LYS A 254 -9.65 -8.03 41.14
N MET A 255 -8.67 -7.62 40.34
CA MET A 255 -7.40 -7.06 40.83
C MET A 255 -7.60 -5.75 41.60
N LEU A 256 -8.52 -4.90 41.15
CA LEU A 256 -8.86 -3.65 41.85
C LEU A 256 -9.60 -3.92 43.17
N GLU A 257 -10.55 -4.87 43.17
CA GLU A 257 -11.30 -5.25 44.37
C GLU A 257 -10.43 -5.92 45.43
N SER A 258 -9.48 -6.77 45.02
CA SER A 258 -8.56 -7.46 45.95
C SER A 258 -7.58 -6.51 46.64
N HIS A 259 -7.21 -5.41 45.96
CA HIS A 259 -6.33 -4.38 46.51
C HIS A 259 -7.06 -3.34 47.37
N THR A 260 -8.37 -3.14 47.17
CA THR A 260 -9.17 -2.13 47.90
C THR A 260 -9.90 -2.68 49.11
N LYS A 261 -10.15 -3.99 49.19
CA LYS A 261 -10.72 -4.62 50.39
C LYS A 261 -9.64 -4.77 51.48
N SER A 262 -9.69 -3.87 52.46
CA SER A 262 -9.06 -4.06 53.79
C SER A 262 -9.80 -5.18 54.52
N THR A 263 -9.47 -6.43 54.19
CA THR A 263 -9.93 -7.56 55.00
C THR A 263 -8.99 -7.64 56.19
N GLY A 264 -9.51 -7.32 57.39
CA GLY A 264 -8.83 -7.53 58.68
C GLY A 264 -8.51 -8.99 59.03
N ASP A 265 -8.56 -9.88 58.04
CA ASP A 265 -8.06 -11.25 58.14
C ASP A 265 -6.55 -11.23 57.94
N ARG A 266 -5.82 -11.79 58.91
CA ARG A 266 -4.36 -11.92 58.90
C ARG A 266 -3.94 -12.74 57.68
N ARG A 267 -3.61 -12.07 56.58
CA ARG A 267 -2.97 -12.70 55.42
C ARG A 267 -1.71 -13.42 55.90
N PRO A 268 -1.39 -14.62 55.39
CA PRO A 268 -0.12 -15.27 55.68
C PRO A 268 1.03 -14.29 55.40
N MET A 269 1.97 -14.18 56.34
CA MET A 269 3.11 -13.29 56.19
C MET A 269 3.84 -13.57 54.88
N PRO A 270 3.94 -12.60 53.95
CA PRO A 270 4.57 -12.83 52.66
C PRO A 270 6.07 -13.09 52.85
N THR A 271 6.60 -14.08 52.11
CA THR A 271 8.04 -14.40 52.09
C THR A 271 8.88 -13.31 51.42
N ILE A 272 8.25 -12.50 50.57
CA ILE A 272 8.85 -11.36 49.90
C ILE A 272 8.02 -10.11 50.20
N LYS A 273 8.65 -9.06 50.71
CA LYS A 273 8.04 -7.73 50.85
C LYS A 273 8.65 -6.80 49.82
N GLN A 274 7.80 -6.10 49.07
CA GLN A 274 8.23 -5.09 48.12
C GLN A 274 7.38 -3.83 48.23
N GLY A 275 7.94 -2.70 47.83
CA GLY A 275 7.22 -1.43 47.84
C GLY A 275 8.13 -0.21 47.78
N TYR A 276 7.52 0.97 47.67
CA TYR A 276 8.26 2.23 47.72
C TYR A 276 8.56 2.62 49.16
N VAL A 277 9.82 3.00 49.41
CA VAL A 277 10.29 3.47 50.72
C VAL A 277 11.17 4.70 50.48
N TYR A 278 11.09 5.70 51.36
CA TYR A 278 12.01 6.84 51.33
C TYR A 278 13.18 6.58 52.26
N MET A 279 14.41 6.79 51.78
CA MET A 279 15.62 6.66 52.60
C MET A 279 16.21 8.04 52.87
N GLN A 280 16.63 8.28 54.11
CA GLN A 280 17.34 9.49 54.48
C GLN A 280 18.79 9.44 53.97
N GLU A 281 19.15 10.32 53.05
CA GLU A 281 20.53 10.51 52.61
C GLU A 281 21.33 11.23 53.70
N LYS A 282 22.53 10.73 53.98
CA LYS A 282 23.46 11.38 54.90
C LYS A 282 24.14 12.53 54.17
N SER A 283 24.09 13.72 54.76
CA SER A 283 24.83 14.87 54.24
C SER A 283 26.33 14.64 54.38
N LYS A 284 27.07 14.98 53.32
CA LYS A 284 28.55 14.97 53.32
C LYS A 284 29.15 16.23 53.98
N ILE A 285 28.33 17.15 54.48
CA ILE A 285 28.77 18.40 55.10
C ILE A 285 29.00 18.16 56.61
N PRO A 286 30.14 18.60 57.18
CA PRO A 286 30.42 18.45 58.61
C PRO A 286 29.35 19.10 59.48
N LYS A 287 28.99 18.43 60.59
CA LYS A 287 27.94 18.84 61.55
C LYS A 287 28.20 20.18 62.28
N THR A 288 29.28 20.89 61.96
CA THR A 288 29.74 22.11 62.66
C THR A 288 29.10 23.41 62.16
N ILE A 289 28.33 23.40 61.07
CA ILE A 289 27.63 24.59 60.56
C ILE A 289 26.16 24.47 60.92
N GLY A 290 25.77 25.12 62.01
CA GLY A 290 24.41 25.12 62.56
C GLY A 290 23.41 25.84 61.65
N ARG A 291 22.67 25.06 60.87
CA ARG A 291 21.26 25.27 60.50
C ARG A 291 20.79 24.03 59.71
N ASP A 292 19.70 23.43 60.16
CA ASP A 292 18.94 22.33 59.55
C ASP A 292 19.49 21.75 58.25
N VAL A 293 20.41 20.80 58.37
CA VAL A 293 20.69 19.86 57.29
C VAL A 293 19.66 18.75 57.39
N LEU A 294 18.39 19.07 57.08
CA LEU A 294 17.35 18.08 56.84
C LEU A 294 17.86 17.15 55.73
N GLY A 295 18.36 15.98 56.12
CA GLY A 295 18.89 14.99 55.18
C GLY A 295 17.89 14.76 54.05
N LYS A 296 18.37 14.85 52.80
CA LYS A 296 17.52 14.67 51.62
C LYS A 296 16.91 13.28 51.66
N TRP A 297 15.61 13.17 51.47
CA TRP A 297 14.93 11.88 51.39
C TRP A 297 14.79 11.47 49.93
N THR A 298 15.34 10.32 49.59
CA THR A 298 15.29 9.79 48.22
C THR A 298 14.37 8.58 48.19
N LYS A 299 13.52 8.52 47.16
CA LYS A 299 12.55 7.44 46.96
C LYS A 299 13.24 6.24 46.33
N TYR A 300 13.07 5.07 46.92
CA TYR A 300 13.53 3.79 46.40
C TYR A 300 12.34 2.85 46.22
N TYR A 301 12.44 1.95 45.24
CA TYR A 301 11.64 0.73 45.23
C TYR A 301 12.50 -0.37 45.86
N CYS A 302 12.01 -0.95 46.94
CA CYS A 302 12.73 -1.91 47.76
C CYS A 302 12.08 -3.29 47.63
N VAL A 303 12.91 -4.33 47.65
CA VAL A 303 12.50 -5.74 47.66
C VAL A 303 13.29 -6.47 48.73
N TYR A 304 12.61 -7.14 49.64
CA TYR A 304 13.21 -7.97 50.67
C TYR A 304 12.72 -9.41 50.53
N SER A 305 13.65 -10.37 50.55
CA SER A 305 13.33 -11.80 50.68
C SER A 305 13.69 -12.29 52.08
N LYS A 306 12.69 -12.80 52.81
CA LYS A 306 12.86 -13.34 54.16
C LYS A 306 13.73 -14.60 54.17
N GLU A 307 13.61 -15.43 53.13
CA GLU A 307 14.35 -16.69 53.00
C GLU A 307 15.85 -16.46 52.82
N THR A 308 16.24 -15.55 51.93
CA THR A 308 17.65 -15.27 51.65
C THR A 308 18.24 -14.16 52.52
N ARG A 309 17.38 -13.42 53.22
CA ARG A 309 17.67 -12.17 53.94
C ARG A 309 18.24 -11.06 53.06
N ILE A 310 18.03 -11.15 51.74
CA ILE A 310 18.53 -10.17 50.78
C ILE A 310 17.56 -8.99 50.70
N PHE A 311 18.10 -7.79 50.85
CA PHE A 311 17.41 -6.52 50.70
C PHE A 311 17.98 -5.73 49.52
N THR A 312 17.17 -5.56 48.48
CA THR A 312 17.52 -4.87 47.24
C THR A 312 16.78 -3.54 47.16
N MET A 313 17.46 -2.49 46.71
CA MET A 313 16.89 -1.17 46.52
C MET A 313 17.27 -0.60 45.15
N VAL A 314 16.29 0.01 44.48
CA VAL A 314 16.49 0.71 43.21
C VAL A 314 15.97 2.13 43.34
N SER A 315 16.79 3.12 42.98
CA SER A 315 16.37 4.53 43.00
C SER A 315 15.17 4.74 42.08
N ALA A 316 14.08 5.32 42.58
CA ALA A 316 12.83 5.49 41.82
C ALA A 316 12.77 6.88 41.16
N ASN A 317 13.66 7.13 40.19
CA ASN A 317 13.75 8.38 39.45
C ASN A 317 13.25 8.24 38.00
N SER A 318 13.26 9.33 37.22
CA SER A 318 12.75 9.30 35.84
C SER A 318 13.55 8.37 34.92
N ALA A 319 14.86 8.23 35.13
CA ALA A 319 15.72 7.42 34.28
C ALA A 319 15.49 5.92 34.50
N THR A 320 15.34 5.49 35.75
CA THR A 320 15.10 4.08 36.09
C THR A 320 13.71 3.58 35.73
N LYS A 321 12.76 4.47 35.41
CA LYS A 321 11.40 4.10 34.96
C LYS A 321 11.33 3.68 33.49
N THR A 322 12.21 4.21 32.65
CA THR A 322 12.14 4.02 31.19
C THR A 322 13.36 3.31 30.62
N ASP A 323 14.46 3.22 31.39
CA ASP A 323 15.68 2.53 30.97
C ASP A 323 16.09 1.46 31.99
N MET A 324 15.98 0.20 31.56
CA MET A 324 16.37 -0.95 32.37
C MET A 324 17.87 -0.95 32.70
N LYS A 325 18.73 -0.44 31.80
CA LYS A 325 20.17 -0.36 32.09
C LYS A 325 20.44 0.61 33.23
N SER A 326 19.77 1.76 33.22
CA SER A 326 19.82 2.72 34.32
C SER A 326 19.28 2.14 35.63
N ALA A 327 18.19 1.38 35.58
CA ALA A 327 17.63 0.71 36.77
C ALA A 327 18.62 -0.28 37.38
N VAL A 328 19.23 -1.15 36.55
CA VAL A 328 20.24 -2.12 36.99
C VAL A 328 21.47 -1.42 37.55
N ALA A 329 21.98 -0.37 36.90
CA ALA A 329 23.14 0.39 37.36
C ALA A 329 22.94 1.08 38.71
N GLN A 330 21.69 1.42 39.06
CA GLN A 330 21.32 2.08 40.31
C GLN A 330 20.75 1.11 41.36
N THR A 331 20.84 -0.20 41.10
CA THR A 331 20.41 -1.25 42.03
C THR A 331 21.50 -1.51 43.06
N VAL A 332 21.14 -1.50 44.34
CA VAL A 332 22.03 -1.88 45.44
C VAL A 332 21.40 -2.99 46.27
N THR A 333 22.23 -3.95 46.70
CA THR A 333 21.78 -5.16 47.40
C THR A 333 22.59 -5.36 48.67
N PHE A 334 21.90 -5.70 49.76
CA PHE A 334 22.49 -5.89 51.08
C PHE A 334 21.93 -7.15 51.75
N ARG A 335 22.66 -7.72 52.70
CA ARG A 335 22.14 -8.75 53.61
C ARG A 335 21.62 -8.09 54.88
N LEU A 336 20.35 -8.33 55.21
CA LEU A 336 19.71 -7.74 56.37
C LEU A 336 20.21 -8.39 57.66
N LYS A 337 20.78 -7.59 58.57
CA LYS A 337 21.14 -7.99 59.93
C LYS A 337 19.95 -7.93 60.89
N SER A 338 19.28 -6.78 60.95
CA SER A 338 18.09 -6.56 61.78
C SER A 338 17.31 -5.34 61.29
N CYS A 339 16.06 -5.23 61.71
CA CYS A 339 15.20 -4.09 61.40
C CYS A 339 14.44 -3.67 62.68
N GLN A 340 14.33 -2.37 62.93
CA GLN A 340 13.68 -1.86 64.14
C GLN A 340 12.82 -0.64 63.83
N LYS A 341 11.63 -0.57 64.44
CA LYS A 341 10.79 0.63 64.40
C LYS A 341 11.49 1.77 65.15
N ARG A 342 11.59 2.94 64.52
CA ARG A 342 12.20 4.12 65.14
C ARG A 342 11.18 4.81 66.06
N GLN A 343 11.62 5.30 67.21
CA GLN A 343 10.74 6.04 68.13
C GLN A 343 10.42 7.43 67.59
N ALA A 344 9.15 7.86 67.71
CA ALA A 344 8.64 9.06 67.07
C ALA A 344 9.25 10.37 67.59
N ASP A 345 9.75 10.37 68.83
CA ASP A 345 10.46 11.48 69.46
C ASP A 345 11.88 11.70 68.92
N THR A 346 12.45 10.71 68.22
CA THR A 346 13.82 10.77 67.68
C THR A 346 13.91 11.38 66.27
N ILE A 347 12.79 11.54 65.56
CA ILE A 347 12.76 12.06 64.19
C ILE A 347 11.41 12.74 63.86
N ASP A 348 11.46 13.93 63.24
CA ASP A 348 10.25 14.65 62.78
C ASP A 348 9.73 14.10 61.43
N LYS A 349 9.44 12.79 61.39
CA LYS A 349 8.83 12.08 60.25
C LYS A 349 7.97 10.93 60.76
N ARG A 350 6.84 10.68 60.07
CA ARG A 350 5.96 9.54 60.35
C ARG A 350 6.47 8.26 59.70
N PHE A 351 6.18 7.13 60.34
CA PHE A 351 6.39 5.77 59.82
C PHE A 351 7.86 5.40 59.55
N CYS A 352 8.77 5.88 60.40
CA CYS A 352 10.19 5.63 60.24
C CYS A 352 10.66 4.32 60.90
N PHE A 353 11.62 3.68 60.26
CA PHE A 353 12.30 2.49 60.77
C PHE A 353 13.76 2.48 60.35
N ASP A 354 14.54 1.68 61.07
CA ASP A 354 15.97 1.54 60.89
C ASP A 354 16.31 0.14 60.41
N VAL A 355 17.03 0.11 59.28
CA VAL A 355 17.53 -1.11 58.65
C VAL A 355 19.02 -1.21 58.94
N TYR A 356 19.40 -2.31 59.59
CA TYR A 356 20.79 -2.67 59.84
C TYR A 356 21.18 -3.76 58.84
N VAL A 357 22.24 -3.51 58.08
CA VAL A 357 22.79 -4.46 57.11
C VAL A 357 24.11 -5.02 57.62
N GLU A 358 24.46 -6.25 57.21
CA GLU A 358 25.65 -6.92 57.71
C GLU A 358 26.95 -6.26 57.20
N GLU A 359 26.92 -5.72 55.99
CA GLU A 359 28.09 -5.17 55.31
C GLU A 359 28.46 -3.75 55.77
N LYS A 360 27.60 -3.08 56.54
CA LYS A 360 27.83 -1.71 57.01
C LYS A 360 27.61 -1.62 58.51
N ASN A 361 28.55 -1.01 59.22
CA ASN A 361 28.39 -0.59 60.62
C ASN A 361 27.47 0.64 60.78
N ASP A 362 26.70 0.98 59.75
CA ASP A 362 25.92 2.20 59.69
C ASP A 362 24.43 1.89 59.45
N VAL A 363 23.57 2.69 60.08
CA VAL A 363 22.12 2.50 60.05
C VAL A 363 21.49 3.24 58.88
N MET A 364 20.62 2.54 58.14
CA MET A 364 19.83 3.13 57.06
C MET A 364 18.45 3.49 57.59
N THR A 365 18.18 4.78 57.70
CA THR A 365 16.88 5.29 58.14
C THR A 365 15.92 5.37 56.96
N MET A 366 14.80 4.69 57.11
CA MET A 366 13.76 4.51 56.12
C MET A 366 12.43 5.11 56.59
N GLN A 367 11.57 5.47 55.64
CA GLN A 367 10.21 5.94 55.86
C GLN A 367 9.24 5.14 54.97
N ALA A 368 8.33 4.42 55.60
CA ALA A 368 7.23 3.69 54.96
C ALA A 368 6.07 4.63 54.56
N LEU A 369 5.13 4.12 53.75
CA LEU A 369 4.03 4.93 53.21
C LEU A 369 2.87 5.12 54.20
N SER A 370 2.67 4.15 55.10
CA SER A 370 1.60 4.15 56.10
C SER A 370 2.06 3.37 57.35
N GLU A 371 1.25 3.39 58.40
CA GLU A 371 1.50 2.57 59.59
C GLU A 371 1.37 1.07 59.30
N GLU A 372 0.43 0.69 58.45
CA GLU A 372 0.25 -0.69 57.97
C GLU A 372 1.50 -1.14 57.19
N ASP A 373 1.96 -0.35 56.22
CA ASP A 373 3.17 -0.65 55.43
C ASP A 373 4.42 -0.74 56.31
N LEU A 374 4.55 0.15 57.32
CA LEU A 374 5.62 0.06 58.32
C LEU A 374 5.57 -1.28 59.07
N ASN A 375 4.40 -1.65 59.60
CA ASN A 375 4.25 -2.89 60.36
C ASN A 375 4.57 -4.12 59.50
N GLU A 376 4.13 -4.14 58.24
CA GLU A 376 4.50 -5.19 57.29
C GLU A 376 6.01 -5.26 57.04
N TRP A 377 6.68 -4.11 56.83
CA TRP A 377 8.14 -4.08 56.67
C TRP A 377 8.85 -4.63 57.92
N ILE A 378 8.43 -4.22 59.12
CA ILE A 378 9.01 -4.72 60.37
C ILE A 378 8.74 -6.23 60.53
N ASP A 379 7.51 -6.69 60.38
CA ASP A 379 7.13 -8.09 60.59
C ASP A 379 7.82 -9.04 59.60
N THR A 380 8.02 -8.61 58.34
CA THR A 380 8.71 -9.46 57.35
C THR A 380 10.21 -9.50 57.62
N MET A 381 10.80 -8.38 58.02
CA MET A 381 12.25 -8.24 58.27
C MET A 381 12.69 -8.67 59.68
N ASP A 382 11.75 -8.88 60.61
CA ASP A 382 12.05 -9.33 61.96
C ASP A 382 12.53 -10.79 61.96
N THR A 383 13.83 -10.94 62.18
CA THR A 383 14.53 -12.24 62.21
C THR A 383 14.38 -12.96 63.55
N SER A 384 13.75 -12.34 64.56
CA SER A 384 13.61 -12.90 65.92
C SER A 384 12.41 -13.85 66.09
N LYS A 385 11.44 -13.83 65.17
CA LYS A 385 10.28 -14.73 65.18
C LYS A 385 10.62 -16.05 64.47
N PRO A 386 10.59 -17.21 65.15
CA PRO A 386 10.85 -18.50 64.50
C PRO A 386 9.81 -18.76 63.41
N SER A 387 10.26 -19.25 62.25
CA SER A 387 9.37 -19.80 61.23
C SER A 387 8.72 -21.05 61.79
N VAL A 388 7.46 -20.97 62.22
CA VAL A 388 6.68 -22.15 62.61
C VAL A 388 6.38 -22.95 61.35
N PHE A 389 7.26 -23.89 61.00
CA PHE A 389 6.93 -24.98 60.09
C PHE A 389 6.11 -26.01 60.87
N THR A 390 4.78 -25.89 60.83
CA THR A 390 3.92 -27.04 61.13
C THR A 390 3.96 -27.98 59.95
N SER A 391 4.71 -29.08 60.10
CA SER A 391 4.58 -30.26 59.25
C SER A 391 3.20 -30.87 59.51
N SER A 392 2.23 -30.56 58.65
CA SER A 392 0.94 -31.25 58.63
C SER A 392 0.40 -31.33 57.21
N ALA A 393 0.39 -32.57 56.72
CA ALA A 393 -0.42 -33.13 55.63
C ALA A 393 -0.27 -32.51 54.23
N ASN A 394 0.21 -33.33 53.29
CA ASN A 394 0.11 -33.12 51.85
C ASN A 394 -1.31 -32.66 51.45
N PRO A 395 -1.47 -31.45 50.88
CA PRO A 395 -2.62 -31.14 50.05
C PRO A 395 -2.38 -31.77 48.68
N SER A 396 -3.39 -32.49 48.21
CA SER A 396 -3.48 -33.09 46.88
C SER A 396 -3.08 -32.13 45.76
N TYR A 397 -2.33 -32.67 44.80
CA TYR A 397 -2.00 -32.08 43.51
C TYR A 397 -3.27 -31.61 42.76
N SER A 398 -3.70 -30.36 42.93
CA SER A 398 -4.56 -29.69 41.93
C SER A 398 -4.61 -28.15 41.97
N THR A 399 -3.70 -27.44 42.64
CA THR A 399 -3.81 -25.95 42.69
C THR A 399 -2.50 -25.17 42.46
N TYR A 400 -1.41 -25.84 42.08
CA TYR A 400 -0.18 -25.17 41.64
C TYR A 400 -0.13 -25.06 40.11
N GLN A 401 -0.91 -24.14 39.55
CA GLN A 401 -0.70 -23.68 38.17
C GLN A 401 -1.08 -22.21 37.95
N GLN A 402 -1.30 -21.41 39.01
CA GLN A 402 -1.83 -20.04 38.87
C GLN A 402 -0.93 -18.92 39.40
N SER A 403 0.34 -19.20 39.73
CA SER A 403 1.27 -18.18 40.20
C SER A 403 2.69 -18.28 39.62
N GLU A 404 2.86 -19.02 38.52
CA GLU A 404 4.11 -19.00 37.75
C GLU A 404 3.89 -18.28 36.41
N TYR A 405 4.72 -17.28 36.17
CA TYR A 405 4.90 -16.53 34.91
C TYR A 405 3.84 -15.49 34.52
N PHE A 406 3.83 -14.36 35.23
CA PHE A 406 3.65 -13.04 34.60
C PHE A 406 4.94 -12.22 34.73
N PHE A 407 6.04 -12.78 34.25
CA PHE A 407 7.12 -11.99 33.71
C PHE A 407 7.02 -12.09 32.19
N PHE A 408 6.90 -10.95 31.52
CA PHE A 408 7.30 -10.87 30.12
C PHE A 408 8.73 -11.42 30.02
N LYS A 409 8.88 -12.65 29.50
CA LYS A 409 10.16 -13.11 28.97
C LYS A 409 10.45 -12.25 27.74
N ILE A 410 11.15 -11.14 27.97
CA ILE A 410 11.96 -10.50 26.94
C ILE A 410 13.30 -11.22 27.05
N ASP A 411 13.47 -12.29 26.28
CA ASP A 411 14.79 -12.88 26.10
C ASP A 411 15.64 -11.84 25.34
N ILE A 412 16.60 -11.25 26.04
CA ILE A 412 17.68 -10.47 25.43
C ILE A 412 18.82 -11.45 25.19
N THR A 413 19.06 -11.77 23.93
CA THR A 413 20.40 -12.13 23.42
C THR A 413 20.93 -10.96 22.62
#